data_AF-R7Q1B4-F1
#
_entry.id   AF-R7Q1B4-F1
#
_cell.length_a   1.000
_cell.length_b   1.000
_cell.length_c   1.000
_cell.angle_alpha   90.00
_cell.angle_beta   90.00
_cell.angle_gamma   90.00
#
_symmetry.space_group_name_H-M   'P 1'
#
loop_
_entity.id
_entity.type
_entity.pdbx_description
1 polymer ?
#
loop_
_entity_poly.entity_id
_entity_poly.type
_entity_poly.pdbx_seq_one_letter_code
_entity_poly.pdbx_strand_id
1 'polypeptide(L)' 'MAGTLTVVIPTYNEKGNVVNMAKAIREAYPEFKIIFMDDGSTDGTIDLVRELNDPLTTIYVRE' A
#
# COMPACT_ATOMS: atom_id res chain seq x y z
N MET A 1 0.37 -8.06 24.90
CA MET A 1 -0.32 -7.61 23.67
C MET A 1 0.73 -7.47 22.60
N ALA A 2 0.71 -8.33 21.57
CA ALA A 2 1.48 -8.06 20.36
C ALA A 2 0.87 -6.79 19.75
N GLY A 3 1.64 -5.69 19.72
CA GLY A 3 1.14 -4.43 19.18
C GLY A 3 0.78 -4.62 17.71
N THR A 4 -0.40 -4.15 17.30
CA THR A 4 -0.78 -4.08 15.90
C THR A 4 0.14 -3.09 15.20
N LEU A 5 1.07 -3.57 14.36
CA LEU A 5 1.98 -2.73 13.60
C LEU A 5 1.31 -2.29 12.29
N THR A 6 1.51 -1.02 11.93
CA THR A 6 1.02 -0.44 10.68
C THR A 6 2.19 0.14 9.90
N VAL A 7 2.31 -0.24 8.63
CA VAL A 7 3.31 0.28 7.69
C VAL A 7 2.65 1.37 6.87
N VAL A 8 3.18 2.59 6.93
CA VAL A 8 2.70 3.73 6.14
C VAL A 8 3.71 3.97 5.01
N ILE A 9 3.21 4.01 3.77
CA ILE A 9 4.01 4.09 2.55
C ILE A 9 3.54 5.31 1.75
N PRO A 10 4.27 6.42 1.77
CA PRO A 10 4.07 7.51 0.83
C PRO A 10 4.35 7.03 -0.59
N THR A 11 3.48 7.32 -1.55
CA THR A 11 3.64 6.92 -2.96
C THR A 11 3.33 8.06 -3.91
N TYR A 12 4.10 8.15 -5.00
CA TYR A 12 3.84 9.04 -6.12
C TYR A 12 4.43 8.45 -7.40
N ASN A 13 3.59 8.12 -8.37
CA ASN A 13 3.96 7.48 -9.63
C ASN A 13 4.86 6.22 -9.48
N GLU A 14 4.42 5.29 -8.64
CA GLU A 14 5.09 4.04 -8.29
C GLU A 14 4.49 2.81 -8.98
N LYS A 15 3.82 2.95 -10.15
CA LYS A 15 3.14 1.84 -10.84
C LYS A 15 4.00 0.60 -11.02
N GLY A 16 5.31 0.79 -11.29
CA GLY A 16 6.26 -0.31 -11.50
C GLY A 16 6.66 -1.06 -10.23
N ASN A 17 6.35 -0.53 -9.05
CA ASN A 17 6.92 -0.99 -7.78
C ASN A 17 5.86 -1.28 -6.71
N VAL A 18 4.74 -0.56 -6.72
CA VAL A 18 3.74 -0.58 -5.63
C VAL A 18 3.21 -1.98 -5.33
N VAL A 19 3.01 -2.80 -6.37
CA VAL A 19 2.56 -4.20 -6.23
C VAL A 19 3.65 -5.09 -5.63
N ASN A 20 4.90 -4.91 -6.03
CA ASN A 20 6.03 -5.69 -5.51
C ASN A 20 6.28 -5.35 -4.03
N MET A 21 6.18 -4.06 -3.68
CA MET A 21 6.30 -3.59 -2.31
C MET A 21 5.21 -4.19 -1.42
N ALA A 22 3.94 -4.12 -1.84
CA ALA A 22 2.83 -4.70 -1.09
C ALA A 22 3.00 -6.21 -0.86
N LYS A 23 3.42 -6.95 -1.90
CA LYS A 23 3.70 -8.39 -1.81
C LYS A 23 4.81 -8.69 -0.83
N ALA A 24 5.95 -7.99 -0.92
CA ALA A 24 7.09 -8.21 -0.04
C ALA A 24 6.74 -7.97 1.44
N ILE A 25 5.95 -6.92 1.73
CA ILE A 25 5.49 -6.64 3.09
C ILE A 25 4.53 -7.74 3.57
N ARG A 26 3.59 -8.17 2.74
CA ARG A 26 2.62 -9.21 3.10
C ARG A 26 3.30 -10.57 3.34
N GLU A 27 4.33 -10.90 2.56
CA GLU A 27 5.14 -12.12 2.75
C GLU A 27 5.94 -12.08 4.05
N ALA A 28 6.57 -10.95 4.37
CA ALA A 28 7.35 -10.80 5.59
C ALA A 28 6.48 -10.66 6.85
N TYR A 29 5.32 -10.01 6.72
CA TYR A 29 4.44 -9.64 7.83
C TYR A 29 2.95 -9.81 7.47
N PRO A 30 2.43 -11.05 7.50
CA PRO A 30 1.08 -11.37 7.06
C PRO A 30 -0.05 -10.67 7.81
N GLU A 31 0.20 -10.16 9.02
CA GLU A 31 -0.82 -9.57 9.88
C GLU A 31 -0.71 -8.04 10.00
N PHE A 32 0.27 -7.43 9.32
CA PHE A 32 0.45 -5.99 9.41
C PHE A 32 -0.60 -5.26 8.55
N LYS A 33 -0.98 -4.08 9.04
CA LYS A 33 -1.78 -3.13 8.27
C LYS A 33 -0.87 -2.34 7.35
N ILE A 34 -1.31 -2.10 6.12
CA ILE A 34 -0.58 -1.29 5.14
C ILE A 34 -1.43 -0.07 4.80
N ILE A 35 -0.84 1.11 4.87
CA ILE A 35 -1.48 2.35 4.46
C ILE A 35 -0.63 2.98 3.36
N PHE A 36 -1.16 3.01 2.15
CA PHE A 36 -0.61 3.80 1.06
C PHE A 36 -1.11 5.24 1.17
N MET A 37 -0.20 6.19 1.22
CA MET A 37 -0.48 7.63 1.23
C MET A 37 -0.03 8.18 -0.12
N ASP A 38 -0.94 8.24 -1.07
CA ASP A 38 -0.66 8.62 -2.44
C ASP A 38 -0.76 10.14 -2.65
N ASP A 39 0.27 10.74 -3.26
CA ASP A 39 0.38 12.18 -3.50
C ASP A 39 -0.17 12.60 -4.89
N GLY A 40 -1.27 11.99 -5.32
CA GLY A 40 -1.93 12.33 -6.59
C GLY A 40 -1.27 11.70 -7.82
N SER A 41 -0.92 10.41 -7.72
CA SER A 41 -0.33 9.65 -8.82
C SER A 41 -1.24 9.64 -10.05
N THR A 42 -0.64 9.74 -11.24
CA THR A 42 -1.36 9.81 -12.53
C THR A 42 -0.99 8.67 -13.49
N ASP A 43 -0.09 7.79 -13.06
CA ASP A 43 0.45 6.69 -13.85
C ASP A 43 -0.34 5.36 -13.71
N GLY A 44 -1.35 5.34 -12.84
CA GLY A 44 -2.13 4.16 -12.47
C GLY A 44 -1.68 3.48 -11.17
N THR A 45 -0.78 4.10 -10.39
CA THR A 45 -0.40 3.61 -9.04
C THR A 45 -1.62 3.37 -8.15
N ILE A 46 -2.55 4.33 -8.11
CA ILE A 46 -3.75 4.26 -7.26
C ILE A 46 -4.61 3.05 -7.62
N ASP A 47 -4.81 2.81 -8.92
CA ASP A 47 -5.62 1.70 -9.41
C ASP A 47 -4.98 0.36 -9.03
N LEU A 48 -3.67 0.24 -9.22
CA LEU A 48 -2.94 -0.97 -8.82
C LEU A 48 -3.03 -1.26 -7.33
N VAL A 49 -2.99 -0.24 -6.47
CA VAL A 49 -3.17 -0.44 -5.01
C VAL A 49 -4.57 -0.93 -4.68
N ARG A 50 -5.60 -0.37 -5.34
CA ARG A 50 -7.00 -0.81 -5.17
C ARG A 50 -7.22 -2.24 -5.65
N GLU A 51 -6.55 -2.65 -6.72
CA GLU A 51 -6.62 -3.99 -7.29
C GLU A 51 -5.95 -5.07 -6.43
N LEU A 52 -5.13 -4.72 -5.42
CA LEU A 52 -4.51 -5.69 -4.51
C LEU A 52 -5.54 -6.52 -3.74
N ASN A 53 -6.75 -5.99 -3.54
CA ASN A 53 -7.86 -6.64 -2.83
C ASN A 53 -7.45 -7.26 -1.47
N ASP A 54 -6.54 -6.59 -0.76
CA ASP A 54 -6.01 -7.02 0.52
C ASP A 54 -6.82 -6.39 1.67
N PRO A 55 -7.47 -7.18 2.54
CA PRO A 55 -8.35 -6.68 3.59
C PRO A 55 -7.64 -5.84 4.66
N LEU A 56 -6.30 -5.90 4.73
CA LEU A 56 -5.49 -5.15 5.68
C LEU A 56 -4.74 -3.98 5.01
N THR A 57 -5.07 -3.66 3.75
CA THR A 57 -4.48 -2.55 3.00
C THR A 57 -5.52 -1.45 2.77
N THR A 58 -5.12 -0.21 3.06
CA THR A 58 -5.91 1.00 2.79
C THR A 58 -5.07 1.97 1.96
N ILE A 59 -5.72 2.75 1.09
CA ILE A 59 -5.10 3.85 0.36
C ILE A 59 -5.83 5.17 0.66
N TYR A 60 -5.06 6.21 0.94
CA TYR A 60 -5.50 7.60 0.97
C TYR A 60 -4.84 8.33 -0.19
N VAL A 61 -5.62 9.09 -0.96
CA VAL A 61 -5.12 9.89 -2.08
C VAL A 61 -5.30 11.35 -1.70
N ARG A 62 -4.24 12.15 -1.87
CA ARG A 62 -4.30 13.59 -1.67
C ARG A 62 -5.11 14.25 -2.79
N GLU A 63 -6.03 15.14 -2.41
CA GLU A 63 -6.82 16.00 -3.32
C GLU A 63 -5.97 17.12 -3.95
#